data_AF-A0A515D255-F1
#
_entry.id   AF-A0A515D255-F1
#
_cell.length_a   1.000
_cell.length_b   1.000
_cell.length_c   1.000
_cell.angle_alpha   90.00
_cell.angle_beta   90.00
_cell.angle_gamma   90.00
#
_symmetry.space_group_name_H-M   'P 1'
#
loop_
_entity.id
_entity.type
_entity.pdbx_description
1 polymer ?
#
loop_
_entity_poly.entity_id
_entity_poly.type
_entity_poly.pdbx_seq_one_letter_code
_entity_poly.pdbx_strand_id
1 'polypeptide(L)'
;MLAWNDLIDILGRSKTSHEFVYLPKKLNELPVFDEGVLGDRNYYSFFSSGVLLLLEDDLVNQISLYMQADEGFSVYVGELPLPINSSESEAIRLLGVPSATGGGKMDMLLGYTNRWIKYKFENYALHLQFNHSDQLCRVTMMQ
;
A
#
# COMPACT_ATOMS: atom_id res chain seq x y z
N MET A 1 -15.28 1.34 7.16
CA MET A 1 -14.45 0.56 6.23
C MET A 1 -14.09 1.49 5.09
N LEU A 2 -12.81 1.65 4.76
CA LEU A 2 -12.41 2.59 3.71
C LEU A 2 -12.84 2.05 2.34
N ALA A 3 -13.46 2.91 1.55
CA ALA A 3 -13.75 2.62 0.15
C ALA A 3 -12.46 2.73 -0.68
N TRP A 4 -12.38 2.01 -1.81
CA TRP A 4 -11.20 2.11 -2.69
C TRP A 4 -11.01 3.53 -3.22
N ASN A 5 -12.11 4.24 -3.53
CA ASN A 5 -12.06 5.62 -3.98
C ASN A 5 -11.54 6.59 -2.92
N ASP A 6 -11.76 6.32 -1.62
CA ASP A 6 -11.19 7.15 -0.55
C ASP A 6 -9.65 7.13 -0.57
N LEU A 7 -9.06 5.99 -0.96
CA LEU A 7 -7.61 5.82 -1.09
C LEU A 7 -7.07 6.52 -2.35
N ILE A 8 -7.84 6.50 -3.44
CA ILE A 8 -7.49 7.27 -4.64
C ILE A 8 -7.54 8.77 -4.34
N ASP A 9 -8.58 9.23 -3.63
CA ASP A 9 -8.81 10.65 -3.36
C ASP A 9 -7.77 11.28 -2.42
N ILE A 10 -7.23 10.49 -1.47
CA ILE A 10 -6.19 10.94 -0.54
C ILE A 10 -4.79 10.90 -1.17
N LEU A 11 -4.54 10.05 -2.18
CA LEU A 11 -3.26 10.00 -2.87
C LEU A 11 -2.95 11.36 -3.53
N GLY A 12 -1.76 11.88 -3.27
CA GLY A 12 -1.32 13.20 -3.70
C GLY A 12 -1.93 14.39 -2.97
N ARG A 13 -2.72 14.16 -1.92
CA ARG A 13 -3.22 15.25 -1.07
C ARG A 13 -2.19 15.66 -0.04
N SER A 14 -2.27 16.91 0.37
CA SER A 14 -1.47 17.44 1.47
C SER A 14 -1.92 16.87 2.81
N LYS A 15 -0.99 16.76 3.78
CA LYS A 15 -1.31 16.47 5.19
C LYS A 15 -2.30 17.45 5.85
N THR A 16 -2.50 18.62 5.24
CA THR A 16 -3.47 19.64 5.70
C THR A 16 -4.83 19.55 5.02
N SER A 17 -4.98 18.64 4.04
CA SER A 17 -6.23 18.42 3.32
C SER A 17 -7.32 17.83 4.23
N HIS A 18 -8.57 18.04 3.85
CA HIS A 18 -9.70 17.48 4.59
C HIS A 18 -9.68 15.95 4.59
N GLU A 19 -9.33 15.36 3.44
CA GLU A 19 -9.24 13.93 3.21
C GLU A 19 -8.23 13.28 4.16
N PHE A 20 -7.04 13.89 4.30
CA PHE A 20 -6.00 13.40 5.21
C PHE A 20 -6.40 13.56 6.68
N VAL A 21 -6.84 14.75 7.08
CA VAL A 21 -7.18 15.05 8.47
C VAL A 21 -8.34 14.19 8.98
N TYR A 22 -9.25 13.77 8.10
CA TYR A 22 -10.41 12.96 8.45
C TYR A 22 -10.12 11.44 8.41
N LEU A 23 -9.00 11.01 7.83
CA LEU A 23 -8.63 9.59 7.72
C LEU A 23 -8.60 8.86 9.08
N PRO A 24 -8.01 9.40 10.16
CA PRO A 24 -8.00 8.73 11.46
C PRO A 24 -9.40 8.38 11.97
N LYS A 25 -10.38 9.26 11.70
CA LYS A 25 -11.78 9.02 12.05
C LYS A 25 -12.42 7.94 11.18
N LYS A 26 -12.09 7.85 9.89
CA LYS A 26 -12.56 6.77 9.00
C LYS A 26 -12.00 5.41 9.39
N LEU A 27 -10.74 5.38 9.83
CA LEU A 27 -10.04 4.17 10.30
C LEU A 27 -10.38 3.80 11.75
N ASN A 28 -10.94 4.74 12.51
CA ASN A 28 -11.12 4.60 13.96
C ASN A 28 -9.79 4.29 14.68
N GLU A 29 -8.72 4.95 14.23
CA GLU A 29 -7.35 4.76 14.71
C GLU A 29 -6.56 6.07 14.52
N LEU A 30 -5.76 6.46 15.51
CA LEU A 30 -4.78 7.54 15.34
C LEU A 30 -3.47 6.94 14.79
N PRO A 31 -2.82 7.60 13.82
CA PRO A 31 -1.56 7.11 13.29
C PRO A 31 -0.43 7.32 14.29
N VAL A 32 0.54 6.40 14.27
CA VAL A 32 1.88 6.65 14.79
C VAL A 32 2.66 7.41 13.72
N PHE A 33 3.17 8.59 14.10
CA PHE A 33 3.98 9.42 13.21
C PHE A 33 5.47 9.12 13.41
N ASP A 34 6.20 9.01 12.31
CA ASP A 34 7.65 8.90 12.29
C ASP A 34 8.25 9.72 11.14
N GLU A 35 9.42 10.30 11.36
CA GLU A 35 10.14 11.09 10.36
C GLU A 35 11.33 10.28 9.84
N GLY A 36 11.48 10.23 8.51
CA GLY A 36 12.60 9.55 7.88
C GLY A 36 13.93 10.15 8.34
N VAL A 37 14.97 9.32 8.36
CA VAL A 37 16.32 9.72 8.84
C VAL A 37 16.86 10.97 8.14
N LEU A 38 16.46 11.20 6.89
CA LEU A 38 16.89 12.36 6.10
C LEU A 38 15.96 13.58 6.22
N GLY A 39 14.84 13.46 6.94
CA GLY A 39 13.85 14.53 7.14
C GLY A 39 12.99 14.86 5.91
N ASP A 40 13.12 14.10 4.82
CA ASP A 40 12.41 14.30 3.55
C ASP A 40 11.11 13.48 3.46
N ARG A 41 10.93 12.52 4.37
CA ARG A 41 9.84 11.56 4.38
C ARG A 41 9.12 11.54 5.70
N ASN A 42 7.80 11.53 5.64
CA ASN A 42 6.93 11.44 6.81
C ASN A 42 6.08 10.18 6.72
N TYR A 43 6.10 9.35 7.76
CA TYR A 43 5.37 8.10 7.84
C TYR A 43 4.21 8.23 8.82
N TYR A 44 3.03 7.79 8.40
CA TYR A 44 1.84 7.70 9.26
C TYR A 44 1.34 6.26 9.25
N SER A 45 1.62 5.56 10.35
CA SER A 45 1.35 4.13 10.51
C SER A 45 0.08 3.91 11.31
N PHE A 46 -0.94 3.35 10.66
CA PHE A 46 -2.18 2.85 11.27
C PHE A 46 -2.05 1.34 11.45
N PHE A 47 -1.30 0.93 12.47
CA PHE A 47 -0.90 -0.46 12.69
C PHE A 47 -2.09 -1.41 12.82
N SER A 48 -3.14 -1.01 13.53
CA SER A 48 -4.33 -1.85 13.76
C SER A 48 -5.19 -1.97 12.50
N SER A 49 -5.17 -0.96 11.65
CA SER A 49 -5.88 -0.92 10.37
C SER A 49 -5.12 -1.56 9.22
N GLY A 50 -3.82 -1.83 9.38
CA GLY A 50 -2.98 -2.35 8.31
C GLY A 50 -2.71 -1.33 7.20
N VAL A 51 -2.62 -0.03 7.52
CA VAL A 51 -2.41 1.06 6.56
C VAL A 51 -1.16 1.86 6.92
N LEU A 52 -0.30 2.09 5.93
CA LEU A 52 0.86 2.98 6.03
C LEU A 52 0.75 4.06 4.96
N LEU A 53 0.85 5.33 5.36
CA LEU A 53 1.05 6.44 4.44
C LEU A 53 2.51 6.87 4.49
N LEU A 54 3.09 7.11 3.32
CA LEU A 54 4.38 7.77 3.16
C LEU A 54 4.13 9.08 2.42
N LEU A 55 4.58 10.17 3.04
CA LEU A 55 4.50 11.51 2.49
C LEU A 55 5.89 11.99 2.11
N GLU A 56 5.98 12.62 0.96
CA GLU A 56 7.14 13.37 0.45
C GLU A 56 6.65 14.77 0.10
N ASP A 57 7.42 15.81 0.46
CA ASP A 57 7.01 17.22 0.27
C ASP A 57 5.61 17.54 0.82
N ASP A 58 5.25 16.94 1.97
CA ASP A 58 3.95 17.04 2.63
C ASP A 58 2.74 16.51 1.83
N LEU A 59 2.98 15.80 0.72
CA LEU A 59 1.97 15.15 -0.11
C LEU A 59 1.99 13.64 0.11
N VAL A 60 0.82 13.00 0.16
CA VAL A 60 0.70 11.52 0.26
C VAL A 60 1.17 10.89 -1.05
N ASN A 61 2.46 10.53 -1.10
CA ASN A 61 3.06 9.92 -2.29
C ASN A 61 2.74 8.42 -2.39
N GLN A 62 2.61 7.75 -1.24
CA GLN A 62 2.38 6.31 -1.20
C GLN A 62 1.40 5.91 -0.09
N ILE A 63 0.55 4.94 -0.42
CA ILE A 63 -0.34 4.25 0.51
C ILE A 63 -0.03 2.76 0.42
N SER A 64 0.31 2.12 1.54
CA SER A 64 0.52 0.67 1.61
C SER A 64 -0.53 0.02 2.50
N LEU A 65 -1.10 -1.07 2.02
CA LEU A 65 -2.11 -1.87 2.69
C LEU A 65 -1.55 -3.27 2.93
N TYR A 66 -1.62 -3.73 4.17
CA TYR A 66 -1.06 -5.01 4.60
C TYR A 66 -2.13 -6.10 4.52
N MET A 67 -1.96 -7.08 3.63
CA MET A 67 -2.95 -8.17 3.43
C MET A 67 -2.70 -9.37 4.34
N GLN A 68 -1.59 -9.34 5.07
CA GLN A 68 -1.23 -10.28 6.13
C GLN A 68 -0.55 -9.48 7.25
N ALA A 69 -0.54 -10.02 8.46
CA ALA A 69 0.20 -9.41 9.56
C ALA A 69 1.71 -9.44 9.25
N ASP A 70 2.34 -8.27 9.26
CA ASP A 70 3.75 -8.10 8.89
C ASP A 70 4.26 -6.75 9.41
N GLU A 71 5.54 -6.66 9.80
CA GLU A 71 6.18 -5.42 10.29
C GLU A 71 5.40 -4.71 11.43
N GLY A 72 4.62 -5.46 12.23
CA GLY A 72 3.78 -4.91 13.30
C GLY A 72 2.40 -4.39 12.85
N PHE A 73 2.10 -4.42 11.55
CA PHE A 73 0.79 -4.10 11.02
C PHE A 73 -0.15 -5.31 11.09
N SER A 74 -1.42 -5.03 11.32
CA SER A 74 -2.53 -5.97 11.22
C SER A 74 -3.00 -6.10 9.77
N VAL A 75 -3.91 -7.04 9.52
CA VAL A 75 -4.52 -7.23 8.20
C VAL A 75 -5.51 -6.10 7.91
N TYR A 76 -5.35 -5.46 6.76
CA TYR A 76 -6.31 -4.51 6.21
C TYR A 76 -7.59 -5.23 5.79
N VAL A 77 -8.73 -4.67 6.20
CA VAL A 77 -10.07 -5.25 5.96
C VAL A 77 -10.97 -4.35 5.11
N GLY A 78 -10.41 -3.37 4.40
CA GLY A 78 -11.18 -2.48 3.53
C GLY A 78 -11.34 -2.98 2.09
N GLU A 79 -11.87 -2.12 1.22
CA GLU A 79 -12.08 -2.46 -0.18
C GLU A 79 -10.77 -2.54 -0.97
N LEU A 80 -10.74 -3.44 -1.94
CA LEU A 80 -9.63 -3.67 -2.86
C LEU A 80 -10.16 -3.88 -4.28
N PRO A 81 -9.36 -3.58 -5.33
CA PRO A 81 -9.76 -3.85 -6.72
C PRO A 81 -9.66 -5.35 -7.10
N LEU A 82 -9.31 -6.21 -6.14
CA LEU A 82 -9.19 -7.66 -6.27
C LEU A 82 -9.44 -8.34 -4.91
N PRO A 83 -9.79 -9.64 -4.88
CA PRO A 83 -9.90 -10.40 -3.64
C PRO A 83 -8.60 -10.38 -2.79
N ILE A 84 -8.74 -10.34 -1.46
CA ILE A 84 -7.61 -10.25 -0.51
C ILE A 84 -6.65 -11.45 -0.60
N ASN A 85 -7.14 -12.61 -1.06
CA ASN A 85 -6.39 -13.85 -1.16
C ASN A 85 -5.97 -14.17 -2.61
N SER A 86 -5.98 -13.19 -3.50
CA SER A 86 -5.64 -13.40 -4.90
C SER A 86 -4.16 -13.77 -5.10
N SER A 87 -3.94 -14.66 -6.06
CA SER A 87 -2.62 -15.00 -6.60
C SER A 87 -2.17 -14.03 -7.69
N GLU A 88 -0.90 -14.10 -8.10
CA GLU A 88 -0.39 -13.31 -9.24
C GLU A 88 -1.23 -13.58 -10.50
N SER A 89 -1.52 -14.84 -10.78
CA SER A 89 -2.32 -15.23 -11.95
C SER A 89 -3.77 -14.72 -11.90
N GLU A 90 -4.39 -14.68 -10.70
CA GLU A 90 -5.72 -14.11 -10.53
C GLU A 90 -5.73 -12.59 -10.70
N ALA A 91 -4.74 -11.90 -10.15
CA ALA A 91 -4.57 -10.46 -10.33
C ALA A 91 -4.41 -10.10 -11.82
N ILE A 92 -3.59 -10.85 -12.55
CA ILE A 92 -3.43 -10.68 -14.01
C ILE A 92 -4.73 -10.94 -14.77
N ARG A 93 -5.50 -11.96 -14.36
CA ARG A 93 -6.80 -12.25 -14.98
C ARG A 93 -7.82 -11.12 -14.78
N LEU A 94 -7.83 -10.49 -13.62
CA LEU A 94 -8.79 -9.44 -13.25
C LEU A 94 -8.39 -8.05 -13.76
N LEU A 95 -7.11 -7.69 -13.63
CA LEU A 95 -6.58 -6.35 -13.90
C LEU A 95 -5.87 -6.24 -15.26
N GLY A 96 -5.68 -7.38 -15.95
CA GLY A 96 -4.97 -7.45 -17.23
C GLY A 96 -3.46 -7.57 -17.07
N VAL A 97 -2.75 -7.26 -18.16
CA VAL A 97 -1.29 -7.41 -18.25
C VAL A 97 -0.59 -6.33 -17.42
N PRO A 98 0.32 -6.69 -16.50
CA PRO A 98 1.05 -5.71 -15.69
C PRO A 98 2.05 -4.93 -16.55
N SER A 99 2.25 -3.66 -16.20
CA SER A 99 3.25 -2.78 -16.83
C SER A 99 4.69 -3.14 -16.46
N ALA A 100 4.91 -3.77 -15.30
CA ALA A 100 6.20 -4.29 -14.88
C ALA A 100 6.03 -5.45 -13.89
N THR A 101 7.04 -6.30 -13.76
CA THR A 101 7.11 -7.36 -12.75
C THR A 101 8.53 -7.45 -12.18
N GLY A 102 8.67 -8.01 -10.98
CA GLY A 102 9.98 -8.18 -10.36
C GLY A 102 9.93 -9.00 -9.07
N GLY A 103 11.07 -9.03 -8.36
CA GLY A 103 11.22 -9.85 -7.16
C GLY A 103 11.15 -11.35 -7.46
N GLY A 104 10.77 -12.13 -6.43
CA GLY A 104 10.68 -13.59 -6.50
C GLY A 104 12.05 -14.29 -6.50
N LYS A 105 13.09 -13.60 -6.05
CA LYS A 105 14.48 -14.09 -6.06
C LYS A 105 15.16 -13.85 -4.71
N MET A 106 16.11 -14.74 -4.41
CA MET A 106 17.02 -14.56 -3.30
C MET A 106 18.03 -13.47 -3.63
N ASP A 107 18.09 -12.45 -2.79
CA ASP A 107 19.16 -11.45 -2.77
C ASP A 107 20.17 -11.82 -1.66
N MET A 108 21.47 -11.66 -1.94
CA MET A 108 22.51 -12.05 -0.99
C MET A 108 22.57 -11.16 0.26
N LEU A 109 22.09 -9.91 0.17
CA LEU A 109 22.10 -8.96 1.28
C LEU A 109 20.73 -8.86 1.95
N LEU A 110 19.67 -8.82 1.14
CA LEU A 110 18.30 -8.57 1.61
C LEU A 110 17.49 -9.85 1.85
N GLY A 111 18.06 -11.01 1.57
CA GLY A 111 17.34 -12.28 1.65
C GLY A 111 16.31 -12.41 0.52
N TYR A 112 15.24 -13.17 0.75
CA TYR A 112 14.23 -13.37 -0.28
C TYR A 112 13.41 -12.09 -0.47
N THR A 113 13.31 -11.66 -1.73
CA THR A 113 12.42 -10.57 -2.12
C THR A 113 11.12 -11.13 -2.67
N ASN A 114 9.99 -10.71 -2.10
CA ASN A 114 8.67 -11.13 -2.56
C ASN A 114 8.48 -10.81 -4.05
N ARG A 115 7.74 -11.69 -4.72
CA ARG A 115 7.34 -11.50 -6.12
C ARG A 115 6.38 -10.31 -6.19
N TRP A 116 6.47 -9.49 -7.23
CA TRP A 116 5.57 -8.37 -7.39
C TRP A 116 5.25 -8.05 -8.84
N ILE A 117 4.07 -7.44 -9.04
CA ILE A 117 3.62 -6.89 -10.32
C ILE A 117 3.15 -5.45 -10.14
N LYS A 118 3.31 -4.64 -11.18
CA LYS A 118 2.95 -3.21 -11.18
C LYS A 118 2.01 -2.89 -12.33
N TYR A 119 0.95 -2.15 -12.04
CA TYR A 119 0.03 -1.55 -13.01
C TYR A 119 0.22 -0.04 -13.00
N LYS A 120 0.09 0.57 -14.17
CA LYS A 120 0.09 2.02 -14.33
C LYS A 120 -1.28 2.46 -14.82
N PHE A 121 -2.01 3.16 -13.97
CA PHE A 121 -3.24 3.86 -14.32
C PHE A 121 -2.91 5.31 -14.70
N GLU A 122 -3.90 6.06 -15.19
CA GLU A 122 -3.69 7.46 -15.59
C GLU A 122 -3.20 8.33 -14.42
N ASN A 123 -3.72 8.09 -13.21
CA ASN A 123 -3.54 8.97 -12.06
C ASN A 123 -2.68 8.37 -10.93
N TYR A 124 -2.33 7.08 -11.02
CA TYR A 124 -1.52 6.41 -10.00
C TYR A 124 -0.93 5.11 -10.54
N ALA A 125 0.07 4.57 -9.85
CA ALA A 125 0.54 3.20 -10.03
C ALA A 125 0.05 2.30 -8.88
N LEU A 126 -0.32 1.07 -9.23
CA LEU A 126 -0.68 0.03 -8.28
C LEU A 126 0.39 -1.06 -8.30
N HIS A 127 0.93 -1.38 -7.13
CA HIS A 127 1.96 -2.39 -6.96
C HIS A 127 1.43 -3.48 -6.02
N LEU A 128 1.39 -4.71 -6.51
CA LEU A 128 0.91 -5.88 -5.78
C LEU A 128 2.08 -6.78 -5.47
N GLN A 129 2.25 -7.15 -4.20
CA GLN A 129 3.27 -8.09 -3.76
C GLN A 129 2.62 -9.40 -3.31
N PHE A 130 3.29 -10.50 -3.65
CA PHE A 130 2.85 -11.86 -3.34
C PHE A 130 3.91 -12.53 -2.46
N ASN A 131 3.46 -13.20 -1.41
CA ASN A 131 4.33 -13.95 -0.53
C ASN A 131 4.83 -15.25 -1.20
N HIS A 132 5.63 -16.03 -0.47
CA HIS A 132 6.17 -17.31 -0.93
C HIS A 132 5.12 -18.36 -1.35
N SER A 133 3.87 -18.20 -0.90
CA SER A 133 2.75 -19.08 -1.23
C SER A 133 1.89 -18.54 -2.38
N ASP A 134 2.37 -17.54 -3.11
CA ASP A 134 1.64 -16.87 -4.20
C ASP A 134 0.29 -16.28 -3.71
N GLN A 135 0.29 -15.72 -2.50
CA GLN A 135 -0.85 -14.99 -1.95
C GLN A 135 -0.51 -13.52 -1.82
N LEU A 136 -1.44 -12.65 -2.20
CA LEU A 136 -1.32 -11.20 -2.04
C LEU A 136 -1.02 -10.86 -0.58
N CYS A 137 0.12 -10.21 -0.34
CA CYS A 137 0.60 -9.86 1.00
C CYS A 137 0.68 -8.35 1.22
N ARG A 138 0.87 -7.56 0.15
CA ARG A 138 0.93 -6.11 0.23
C ARG A 138 0.37 -5.46 -1.04
N VAL A 139 -0.46 -4.45 -0.86
CA VAL A 139 -0.97 -3.59 -1.94
C VAL A 139 -0.43 -2.19 -1.72
N THR A 140 0.17 -1.60 -2.74
CA THR A 140 0.74 -0.26 -2.64
C THR A 140 0.25 0.61 -3.78
N MET A 141 -0.34 1.76 -3.46
CA MET A 141 -0.65 2.83 -4.40
C MET A 141 0.45 3.87 -4.34
N MET A 142 0.93 4.33 -5.49
CA MET A 142 1.96 5.36 -5.61
C MET A 142 1.54 6.41 -6.62
N GLN A 143 1.87 7.67 -6.37
CA GLN A 143 1.66 8.75 -7.32
C GLN A 143 2.71 8.73 -8.44
#